data_AF-A0A954NBJ2-F1
#
_entry.id   AF-A0A954NBJ2-F1
#
_cell.length_a   1.000
_cell.length_b   1.000
_cell.length_c   1.000
_cell.angle_alpha   90.00
_cell.angle_beta   90.00
_cell.angle_gamma   90.00
#
_symmetry.space_group_name_H-M   'P 1'
#
loop_
_entity.id
_entity.type
_entity.pdbx_description
1 polymer ?
#
loop_
_entity_poly.entity_id
_entity_poly.type
_entity_poly.pdbx_seq_one_letter_code
_entity_poly.pdbx_strand_id
1 'polypeptide(L)'
;MKTQPTTKTIRQHRRAGGQRGVALMFVLIAVVVVTALGAALVRAMLIEIRQSRIDEWAVQADWLVTSGAQRAAAQLAADPDYRGETWQIAAAELDGRHAAVVEIAVHRSADVSDGSDATRNVAVTARYPHDATVFATCRKAFNVSTQSIASQSREDVP
;
A
#
# COMPACT_ATOMS: atom_id res chain seq x y z
N MET A 1 -64.29 -39.42 -72.51
CA MET A 1 -62.82 -39.26 -72.60
C MET A 1 -62.47 -37.77 -72.63
N LYS A 2 -62.17 -37.15 -71.48
CA LYS A 2 -61.32 -35.95 -71.36
C LYS A 2 -61.10 -35.63 -69.88
N THR A 3 -59.84 -35.37 -69.58
CA THR A 3 -59.18 -35.37 -68.27
C THR A 3 -59.28 -34.04 -67.54
N GLN A 4 -59.42 -34.10 -66.21
CA GLN A 4 -59.19 -32.98 -65.29
C GLN A 4 -57.73 -32.49 -65.39
N PRO A 5 -57.48 -31.18 -65.22
CA PRO A 5 -56.21 -30.70 -64.72
C PRO A 5 -56.29 -30.49 -63.20
N THR A 6 -55.55 -31.32 -62.47
CA THR A 6 -55.27 -31.17 -61.04
C THR A 6 -54.38 -29.96 -60.80
N THR A 7 -54.89 -28.95 -60.11
CA THR A 7 -54.14 -27.77 -59.67
C THR A 7 -53.13 -28.18 -58.59
N LYS A 8 -51.86 -28.26 -58.98
CA LYS A 8 -50.74 -28.60 -58.11
C LYS A 8 -50.45 -27.42 -57.19
N THR A 9 -50.84 -27.52 -55.92
CA THR A 9 -50.44 -26.56 -54.87
C THR A 9 -48.96 -26.77 -54.57
N ILE A 10 -48.12 -25.87 -55.08
CA ILE A 10 -46.69 -25.84 -54.77
C ILE A 10 -46.54 -25.30 -53.34
N ARG A 11 -46.39 -26.20 -52.36
CA ARG A 11 -45.92 -25.85 -51.01
C ARG A 11 -44.45 -25.44 -51.09
N GLN A 12 -44.19 -24.15 -51.03
CA GLN A 12 -42.86 -23.62 -50.75
C GLN A 12 -42.47 -23.94 -49.31
N HIS A 13 -41.66 -24.98 -49.14
CA HIS A 13 -40.91 -25.21 -47.91
C HIS A 13 -39.49 -24.67 -48.04
N ARG A 14 -39.07 -23.98 -46.97
CA ARG A 14 -37.70 -23.80 -46.50
C ARG A 14 -36.84 -22.74 -47.19
N ARG A 15 -36.91 -21.53 -46.64
CA ARG A 15 -35.71 -20.71 -46.40
C ARG A 15 -35.57 -20.45 -44.90
N ALA A 16 -34.96 -21.39 -44.19
CA ALA A 16 -34.61 -21.27 -42.77
C ALA A 16 -33.10 -21.49 -42.54
N GLY A 17 -32.26 -21.13 -43.52
CA GLY A 17 -30.81 -21.31 -43.49
C GLY A 17 -30.00 -20.08 -43.03
N GLY A 18 -30.54 -18.87 -43.14
CA GLY A 18 -29.80 -17.63 -42.83
C GLY A 18 -29.78 -17.24 -41.36
N GLN A 19 -30.83 -17.55 -40.60
CA GLN A 19 -30.96 -17.13 -39.19
C GLN A 19 -30.03 -17.89 -38.24
N ARG A 20 -29.59 -19.10 -38.61
CA ARG A 20 -28.69 -19.93 -37.78
C ARG A 20 -27.28 -19.36 -37.72
N GLY A 21 -26.78 -18.78 -38.83
CA GLY A 21 -25.47 -18.13 -38.85
C GLY A 21 -25.46 -16.82 -38.06
N VAL A 22 -26.54 -16.04 -38.17
CA VAL A 22 -26.71 -14.79 -37.41
C VAL A 22 -26.78 -15.07 -35.90
N ALA A 23 -27.52 -16.09 -35.48
CA ALA A 23 -27.59 -16.49 -34.07
C ALA A 23 -26.21 -16.87 -33.51
N LEU A 24 -25.39 -17.62 -34.25
CA LEU A 24 -24.04 -17.99 -33.83
C LEU A 24 -23.13 -16.76 -33.65
N MET A 25 -23.23 -15.77 -34.56
CA MET A 25 -22.49 -14.51 -34.45
C MET A 25 -22.84 -13.77 -33.16
N PHE A 26 -24.12 -13.66 -32.81
CA PHE A 26 -24.53 -13.01 -31.57
C PHE A 26 -23.98 -13.71 -30.34
N VAL A 27 -24.00 -15.05 -30.31
CA VAL A 27 -23.42 -15.83 -29.21
C VAL A 27 -21.92 -15.58 -29.08
N LEU A 28 -21.18 -15.58 -30.20
CA LEU A 28 -19.74 -15.32 -30.18
C LEU A 28 -19.42 -13.91 -29.69
N ILE A 29 -20.17 -12.90 -30.15
CA ILE A 29 -20.02 -11.52 -29.66
C ILE A 29 -20.30 -11.46 -28.16
N ALA A 30 -21.39 -12.08 -27.69
CA ALA A 30 -21.72 -12.13 -26.28
C ALA A 30 -20.61 -12.79 -25.45
N VAL A 31 -20.04 -13.91 -25.92
CA VAL A 31 -18.93 -14.59 -25.24
C VAL A 31 -17.69 -13.70 -25.19
N VAL A 32 -17.33 -13.04 -26.29
CA VAL A 32 -16.18 -12.11 -26.32
C VAL A 32 -16.39 -10.95 -25.35
N VAL A 33 -17.58 -10.36 -25.33
CA VAL A 33 -17.92 -9.25 -24.43
C VAL A 33 -17.85 -9.69 -22.97
N VAL A 34 -18.45 -10.83 -22.62
CA VAL A 34 -18.41 -11.38 -21.25
C VAL A 34 -16.99 -11.71 -20.82
N THR A 35 -16.20 -12.32 -21.71
CA THR A 35 -14.79 -12.66 -21.42
C THR A 35 -13.95 -11.42 -21.23
N ALA A 36 -14.12 -10.39 -22.07
CA ALA A 36 -13.41 -9.13 -21.95
C ALA A 36 -13.76 -8.41 -20.65
N LEU A 37 -15.04 -8.41 -20.25
CA LEU A 37 -15.49 -7.82 -19.00
C LEU A 37 -14.92 -8.57 -17.78
N GLY A 38 -14.94 -9.91 -17.81
CA GLY A 38 -14.32 -10.73 -16.77
C GLY A 38 -12.81 -10.48 -16.63
N ALA A 39 -12.09 -10.41 -17.75
CA ALA A 39 -10.66 -10.10 -17.76
C ALA A 39 -10.36 -8.70 -17.20
N ALA A 40 -11.20 -7.71 -17.50
CA ALA A 40 -11.06 -6.36 -16.96
C ALA A 40 -11.23 -6.34 -15.43
N LEU A 41 -12.20 -7.08 -14.89
CA LEU A 41 -12.43 -7.18 -13.45
C LEU A 41 -11.26 -7.87 -12.73
N VAL A 42 -10.76 -8.98 -13.28
CA VAL A 42 -9.58 -9.67 -12.72
C VAL A 42 -8.38 -8.74 -12.70
N ARG A 43 -8.16 -7.99 -13.78
CA ARG A 43 -7.07 -7.00 -13.83
C ARG A 43 -7.24 -5.90 -12.80
N ALA A 44 -8.45 -5.38 -12.61
CA ALA A 44 -8.74 -4.37 -11.60
C ALA A 44 -8.45 -4.89 -10.18
N MET A 45 -8.91 -6.11 -9.87
CA MET A 45 -8.66 -6.75 -8.58
C MET A 45 -7.16 -6.96 -8.31
N LEU A 46 -6.39 -7.38 -9.32
CA LEU A 46 -4.93 -7.53 -9.18
C LEU A 46 -4.23 -6.20 -8.89
N ILE A 47 -4.71 -5.09 -9.48
CA ILE A 47 -4.18 -3.75 -9.21
C ILE A 47 -4.52 -3.32 -7.78
N GLU A 48 -5.75 -3.57 -7.34
CA GLU A 48 -6.23 -3.24 -5.99
C GLU A 48 -5.43 -3.97 -4.91
N ILE A 49 -5.19 -5.28 -5.08
CA ILE A 49 -4.36 -6.06 -4.14
C ILE A 49 -2.95 -5.47 -4.04
N ARG A 50 -2.38 -5.02 -5.16
CA ARG A 50 -1.05 -4.41 -5.17
C ARG A 50 -1.04 -3.07 -4.44
N GLN A 51 -2.07 -2.25 -4.63
CA GLN A 51 -2.20 -0.96 -3.94
C GLN A 51 -2.36 -1.17 -2.43
N SER A 52 -3.23 -2.09 -2.02
CA SER A 52 -3.45 -2.40 -0.60
C SER A 52 -2.16 -2.81 0.12
N ARG A 53 -1.27 -3.56 -0.53
CA ARG A 53 0.05 -3.90 0.04
C ARG A 53 0.98 -2.70 0.20
N ILE A 54 0.94 -1.76 -0.74
CA ILE A 54 1.76 -0.53 -0.66
C ILE A 54 1.27 0.35 0.50
N ASP A 55 -0.06 0.45 0.67
CA ASP A 55 -0.65 1.21 1.76
C ASP A 55 -0.31 0.58 3.12
N GLU A 56 -0.36 -0.75 3.23
CA GLU A 56 0.08 -1.48 4.43
C GLU A 56 1.54 -1.15 4.77
N TRP A 57 2.44 -1.18 3.78
CA TRP A 57 3.85 -0.86 4.00
C TRP A 57 4.08 0.59 4.43
N ALA A 58 3.32 1.53 3.89
CA ALA A 58 3.40 2.94 4.28
C ALA A 58 2.99 3.15 5.74
N VAL A 59 1.89 2.50 6.16
CA VAL A 59 1.43 2.56 7.56
C VAL A 59 2.46 1.93 8.50
N GLN A 60 3.02 0.78 8.15
CA GLN A 60 4.07 0.12 8.94
C GLN A 60 5.32 1.00 9.07
N ALA A 61 5.76 1.62 7.97
CA ALA A 61 6.87 2.56 8.01
C ALA A 61 6.58 3.78 8.91
N ASP A 62 5.35 4.30 8.91
CA ASP A 62 4.97 5.41 9.78
C ASP A 62 4.98 5.03 11.27
N TRP A 63 4.49 3.84 11.60
CA TRP A 63 4.54 3.32 12.96
C TRP A 63 5.99 3.14 13.43
N LEU A 64 6.85 2.59 12.57
CA LEU A 64 8.27 2.42 12.85
C LEU A 64 9.00 3.75 13.10
N VAL A 65 8.71 4.80 12.31
CA VAL A 65 9.27 6.13 12.57
C VAL A 65 8.79 6.67 13.91
N THR A 66 7.52 6.48 14.22
CA THR A 66 6.94 7.00 15.47
C THR A 66 7.53 6.28 16.69
N SER A 67 7.70 4.96 16.63
CA SER A 67 8.42 4.21 17.66
C SER A 67 9.90 4.59 17.75
N GLY A 68 10.56 4.83 16.61
CA GLY A 68 11.93 5.32 16.58
C GLY A 68 12.09 6.71 17.21
N ALA A 69 11.10 7.60 17.02
CA ALA A 69 11.08 8.91 17.67
C ALA A 69 10.93 8.80 19.19
N GLN A 70 10.04 7.93 19.68
CA GLN A 70 9.89 7.65 21.11
C GLN A 70 11.17 7.05 21.70
N ARG A 71 11.78 6.11 20.98
CA ARG A 71 13.07 5.52 21.36
C ARG A 71 14.18 6.57 21.44
N ALA A 72 14.28 7.45 20.44
CA ALA A 72 15.24 8.55 20.43
C ALA A 72 15.03 9.50 21.62
N ALA A 73 13.78 9.83 21.96
CA ALA A 73 13.45 10.67 23.11
C ALA A 73 13.85 9.99 24.44
N ALA A 74 13.57 8.70 24.60
CA ALA A 74 13.98 7.94 25.78
C ALA A 74 15.51 7.85 25.92
N GLN A 75 16.23 7.61 24.82
CA GLN A 75 17.69 7.57 24.82
C GLN A 75 18.30 8.94 25.12
N LEU A 76 17.71 10.02 24.61
CA LEU A 76 18.18 11.38 24.87
C LEU A 76 17.92 11.83 26.32
N ALA A 77 16.87 11.31 26.95
CA ALA A 77 16.57 11.52 28.36
C ALA A 77 17.54 10.77 29.28
N ALA A 78 17.95 9.55 28.89
CA ALA A 78 18.90 8.73 29.63
C ALA A 78 20.36 9.19 29.41
N ASP A 79 20.72 9.53 28.18
CA ASP A 79 22.05 9.97 27.77
C ASP A 79 21.97 11.27 26.95
N PRO A 80 22.29 12.42 27.56
CA PRO A 80 22.37 13.69 26.87
C PRO A 80 23.47 13.76 25.80
N ASP A 81 24.37 12.80 25.64
CA ASP A 81 25.35 12.80 24.56
C ASP A 81 25.00 11.85 23.41
N TYR A 82 23.84 11.18 23.47
CA TYR A 82 23.33 10.36 22.39
C TYR A 82 23.32 11.09 21.03
N ARG A 83 23.92 10.47 20.02
CA ARG A 83 24.08 11.01 18.65
C ARG A 83 23.19 10.34 17.61
N GLY A 84 22.50 9.26 17.98
CA GLY A 84 21.75 8.43 17.04
C GLY A 84 22.20 6.97 17.04
N GLU A 85 21.40 6.13 16.42
CA GLU A 85 21.64 4.69 16.27
C GLU A 85 20.91 4.16 15.03
N THR A 86 21.35 3.02 14.52
CA THR A 86 20.57 2.25 13.55
C THR A 86 19.93 1.07 14.27
N TRP A 87 18.61 1.09 14.39
CA TRP A 87 17.83 0.02 14.97
C TRP A 87 17.37 -0.94 13.86
N GLN A 88 17.87 -2.17 13.92
CA GLN A 88 17.46 -3.26 13.02
C GLN A 88 16.42 -4.12 13.73
N ILE A 89 15.28 -4.34 13.07
CA ILE A 89 14.17 -5.15 13.59
C ILE A 89 14.04 -6.38 12.72
N ALA A 90 14.19 -7.55 13.33
CA ALA A 90 14.03 -8.81 12.63
C ALA A 90 12.56 -9.03 12.24
N ALA A 91 12.33 -9.76 11.14
CA ALA A 91 10.97 -10.07 10.69
C ALA A 91 10.12 -10.74 11.79
N ALA A 92 10.73 -11.59 12.61
CA ALA A 92 10.07 -12.28 13.72
C ALA A 92 9.50 -11.33 14.80
N GLU A 93 10.02 -10.11 14.92
CA GLU A 93 9.59 -9.12 15.91
C GLU A 93 8.54 -8.13 15.36
N LEU A 94 8.22 -8.22 14.06
CA LEU A 94 7.29 -7.30 13.39
C LEU A 94 6.03 -8.02 12.88
N ASP A 95 6.06 -8.54 11.65
CA ASP A 95 4.92 -9.22 11.01
C ASP A 95 5.22 -10.68 10.62
N GLY A 96 6.41 -11.17 10.97
CA GLY A 96 6.91 -12.51 10.65
C GLY A 96 7.38 -12.69 9.20
N ARG A 97 7.25 -11.67 8.35
CA ARG A 97 7.50 -11.78 6.90
C ARG A 97 8.65 -10.89 6.44
N HIS A 98 8.76 -9.68 6.97
CA HIS A 98 9.73 -8.70 6.49
C HIS A 98 10.48 -8.02 7.62
N ALA A 99 11.77 -7.80 7.43
CA ALA A 99 12.60 -7.05 8.36
C ALA A 99 12.45 -5.54 8.14
N ALA A 100 12.74 -4.75 9.16
CA ALA A 100 12.72 -3.29 9.10
C ALA A 100 14.03 -2.69 9.61
N VAL A 101 14.36 -1.49 9.11
CA VAL A 101 15.48 -0.71 9.63
C VAL A 101 15.02 0.70 9.91
N VAL A 102 15.34 1.19 11.11
CA VAL A 102 15.08 2.56 11.56
C VAL A 102 16.41 3.23 11.86
N GLU A 103 16.71 4.31 11.17
CA GLU A 103 17.89 5.14 11.37
C GLU A 103 17.51 6.39 12.16
N ILE A 104 18.18 6.60 13.28
CA ILE A 104 18.00 7.74 14.17
C ILE A 104 19.28 8.56 14.11
N ALA A 105 19.18 9.84 13.79
CA ALA A 105 20.29 10.80 13.77
C ALA A 105 19.94 12.01 14.63
N VAL A 106 20.85 12.40 15.53
CA VAL A 106 20.69 13.56 16.41
C VAL A 106 21.78 14.58 16.11
N HIS A 107 21.37 15.77 15.68
CA HIS A 107 22.27 16.89 15.42
C HIS A 107 22.05 17.98 16.47
N ARG A 108 23.14 18.51 17.05
CA ARG A 108 23.08 19.76 17.81
C ARG A 108 22.89 20.90 16.82
N SER A 109 21.85 21.72 17.02
CA SER A 109 21.74 22.97 16.28
C SER A 109 22.78 23.94 16.81
N ALA A 110 23.68 24.39 15.95
CA ALA A 110 24.78 25.32 16.29
C ALA A 110 24.30 26.77 16.52
N ASP A 111 22.99 27.01 16.54
CA ASP A 111 22.39 28.34 16.47
C ASP A 111 22.12 29.00 17.83
N VAL A 112 22.71 28.45 18.91
CA VAL A 112 22.60 29.05 20.25
C VAL A 112 23.94 29.67 20.63
N SER A 113 24.10 30.93 20.23
CA SER A 113 25.01 31.85 20.93
C SER A 113 24.34 32.27 22.23
N ASP A 114 25.04 32.05 23.35
CA ASP A 114 24.78 32.62 24.66
C ASP A 114 23.57 32.05 25.46
N GLY A 115 23.87 31.12 26.38
CA GLY A 115 23.18 31.02 27.66
C GLY A 115 21.78 30.37 27.76
N SER A 116 21.11 29.94 26.68
CA SER A 116 19.75 29.37 26.82
C SER A 116 19.44 28.19 25.89
N ASP A 117 19.13 27.04 26.50
CA ASP A 117 18.56 25.79 25.97
C ASP A 117 19.01 25.34 24.56
N ALA A 118 20.06 24.49 24.52
CA ALA A 118 20.58 23.90 23.28
C ALA A 118 19.53 22.97 22.64
N THR A 119 18.78 23.51 21.68
CA THR A 119 17.79 22.74 20.91
C THR A 119 18.49 21.69 20.04
N ARG A 120 17.99 20.46 20.07
CA ARG A 120 18.55 19.32 19.31
C ARG A 120 17.58 18.92 18.21
N ASN A 121 18.08 18.76 17.00
CA ASN A 121 17.30 18.26 15.89
C ASN A 121 17.46 16.74 15.81
N VAL A 122 16.36 16.01 16.00
CA VAL A 122 16.31 14.56 15.88
C VAL A 122 15.62 14.21 14.57
N ALA A 123 16.32 13.48 13.69
CA ALA A 123 15.77 12.93 12.46
C ALA A 123 15.67 11.41 12.59
N VAL A 124 14.48 10.88 12.32
CA VAL A 124 14.20 9.44 12.34
C VAL A 124 13.69 9.04 10.97
N THR A 125 14.32 8.02 10.37
CA THR A 125 13.95 7.47 9.07
C THR A 125 13.69 5.99 9.23
N ALA A 126 12.50 5.51 8.84
CA ALA A 126 12.21 4.08 8.82
C ALA A 126 12.06 3.59 7.38
N ARG A 127 12.58 2.39 7.13
CA ARG A 127 12.49 1.69 5.84
C ARG A 127 11.82 0.33 6.04
N TYR A 128 10.72 0.11 5.33
CA TYR A 128 9.96 -1.14 5.40
C TYR A 128 9.25 -1.46 4.07
N PRO A 129 9.28 -2.72 3.59
CA PRO A 129 10.16 -3.83 4.03
C PRO A 129 11.62 -3.61 3.60
N HIS A 130 12.59 -3.97 4.45
CA HIS A 130 14.01 -3.75 4.15
C HIS A 130 14.58 -4.76 3.13
N ASP A 131 14.03 -5.97 3.11
CA ASP A 131 14.45 -7.12 2.31
C ASP A 131 13.85 -7.15 0.89
N ALA A 132 12.96 -6.21 0.54
CA ALA A 132 12.31 -6.18 -0.76
C ALA A 132 12.92 -5.14 -1.73
N THR A 133 12.71 -5.36 -3.04
CA THR A 133 13.08 -4.40 -4.10
C THR A 133 12.29 -3.10 -4.03
N VAL A 134 11.04 -3.16 -3.57
CA VAL A 134 10.16 -2.00 -3.37
C VAL A 134 9.93 -1.86 -1.87
N PHE A 135 10.14 -0.66 -1.36
CA PHE A 135 10.02 -0.35 0.05
C PHE A 135 9.36 1.01 0.23
N ALA A 136 8.66 1.18 1.34
CA ALA A 136 8.23 2.46 1.85
C ALA A 136 9.32 3.05 2.76
N THR A 137 9.53 4.35 2.62
CA THR A 137 10.40 5.12 3.51
C THR A 137 9.56 6.24 4.11
N CYS A 138 9.54 6.32 5.44
CA CYS A 138 8.97 7.46 6.15
C CYS A 138 10.10 8.16 6.91
N ARG A 139 10.08 9.49 6.97
CA ARG A 139 11.02 10.30 7.74
C ARG A 139 10.27 11.34 8.54
N LYS A 140 10.55 11.43 9.84
CA LYS A 140 10.09 12.53 10.69
C LYS A 140 11.31 13.19 11.32
N ALA A 141 11.31 14.51 11.38
CA ALA A 141 12.31 15.30 12.08
C ALA A 141 11.61 16.22 13.08
N PHE A 142 12.15 16.32 14.28
CA PHE A 142 11.59 17.15 15.33
C PHE A 142 12.71 17.76 16.18
N ASN A 143 12.44 18.95 16.70
CA ASN A 143 13.33 19.64 17.61
C ASN A 143 12.96 19.27 19.04
N VAL A 144 13.96 18.89 19.83
CA VAL A 144 13.82 18.58 21.25
C VAL A 144 14.56 19.64 22.05
N SER A 145 13.81 20.36 22.89
CA SER A 145 14.32 21.27 23.91
C SER A 145 14.47 20.48 25.22
N THR A 146 15.65 20.55 25.82
CA THR A 146 16.02 19.76 27.01
C THR A 146 15.15 20.04 28.24
N GLN A 147 14.45 21.19 28.31
CA GLN A 147 13.53 21.51 29.41
C GLN A 147 12.16 20.79 29.36
N SER A 148 11.71 20.30 28.20
CA SER A 148 10.35 19.72 28.07
C SER A 148 10.22 18.30 28.66
N ILE A 149 11.32 17.54 28.71
CA ILE A 149 11.31 16.13 29.16
C ILE A 149 11.12 16.02 30.69
N ALA A 150 11.55 17.01 31.46
CA ALA A 150 11.49 16.96 32.94
C ALA A 150 10.07 17.18 33.51
N SER A 151 9.15 17.81 32.75
CA SER A 151 7.77 18.08 33.19
C SER A 151 6.79 16.94 32.92
N GLN A 152 7.10 16.00 32.02
CA GLN A 152 6.14 14.96 31.60
C GLN A 152 6.18 13.66 32.44
N SER A 153 7.19 13.48 33.31
CA SER A 153 7.32 12.30 34.18
C SER A 153 6.68 12.46 35.58
N ARG A 154 5.89 13.51 35.85
CA ARG A 154 5.35 13.80 37.19
C ARG A 154 3.83 13.69 37.34
N GLU A 155 3.08 13.34 36.29
CA GLU A 155 1.60 13.30 36.34
C GLU A 155 0.94 11.91 36.36
N ASP A 156 1.68 10.80 36.27
CA ASP A 156 1.08 9.45 36.33
C ASP A 156 1.65 8.60 37.48
N VAL A 157 1.17 8.86 38.69
CA VAL A 157 1.10 7.85 39.76
C VAL A 157 -0.26 8.02 40.48
N PRO A 158 -1.14 7.01 40.47
CA PRO A 158 -2.42 7.05 41.19
C PRO A 158 -2.26 7.00 42.71
#